data_AF-A0A2A4Z267-F1
#
_entry.id   AF-A0A2A4Z267-F1
#
_cell.length_a   1.000
_cell.length_b   1.000
_cell.length_c   1.000
_cell.angle_alpha   90.00
_cell.angle_beta   90.00
_cell.angle_gamma   90.00
#
_symmetry.space_group_name_H-M   'P 1'
#
loop_
_entity.id
_entity.type
_entity.pdbx_description
1 polymer ?
#
loop_
_entity_poly.entity_id
_entity_poly.type
_entity_poly.pdbx_seq_one_letter_code
_entity_poly.pdbx_strand_id
1 'polypeptide(L)'
;MISSSHKLFGFKDRGGALYVSTRRSERFVLKNWERFYGLEKKSAQLLPYKGAKKDVNDFYSCGADGCRFTINGQNISFIRNPYIQNDECGWADVMISTKPVERMYKRKNHCKAQIIIDKFDSWRNGAHAIWIGRDGSVMVENVAETTSNRPWSAYPPKPKKH
;
A
#
# COMPACT_ATOMS: atom_id res chain seq x y z
N MET A 1 -4.17 -0.98 1.71
CA MET A 1 -5.00 -0.81 0.49
C MET A 1 -4.49 0.34 -0.34
N ILE A 2 -4.62 0.23 -1.66
CA ILE A 2 -4.11 1.17 -2.67
C ILE A 2 -5.17 1.31 -3.77
N SER A 3 -5.58 2.54 -4.11
CA SER A 3 -6.55 2.78 -5.19
C SER A 3 -5.97 2.46 -6.57
N SER A 4 -6.81 2.13 -7.54
CA SER A 4 -6.38 1.84 -8.92
C SER A 4 -5.70 3.04 -9.60
N SER A 5 -6.11 4.26 -9.26
CA SER A 5 -5.47 5.50 -9.72
C SER A 5 -4.13 5.80 -9.02
N HIS A 6 -3.78 5.02 -7.99
CA HIS A 6 -2.59 5.22 -7.15
C HIS A 6 -2.53 6.56 -6.39
N LYS A 7 -3.69 7.22 -6.23
CA LYS A 7 -3.80 8.53 -5.55
C LYS A 7 -4.26 8.43 -4.10
N LEU A 8 -4.73 7.25 -3.66
CA LEU A 8 -5.19 7.02 -2.30
C LEU A 8 -4.60 5.74 -1.75
N PHE A 9 -4.03 5.86 -0.55
CA PHE A 9 -3.47 4.77 0.22
C PHE A 9 -4.18 4.76 1.56
N GLY A 10 -4.47 3.57 2.07
CA GLY A 10 -5.08 3.42 3.37
C GLY A 10 -4.58 2.18 4.09
N PHE A 11 -4.45 2.30 5.41
CA PHE A 11 -4.18 1.18 6.30
C PHE A 11 -5.22 1.17 7.42
N LYS A 12 -5.70 -0.02 7.77
CA LYS A 12 -6.60 -0.22 8.90
C LYS A 12 -5.77 -0.77 10.05
N ASP A 13 -5.80 -0.11 11.19
CA ASP A 13 -5.09 -0.57 12.38
C ASP A 13 -5.87 -1.68 13.11
N ARG A 14 -5.25 -2.29 14.13
CA ARG A 14 -5.90 -3.31 14.97
C ARG A 14 -7.07 -2.76 15.80
N GLY A 15 -7.07 -1.47 16.11
CA GLY A 15 -8.18 -0.76 16.76
C GLY A 15 -9.39 -0.56 15.84
N GLY A 16 -9.27 -0.90 14.56
CA GLY A 16 -10.32 -0.78 13.56
C GLY A 16 -10.36 0.57 12.85
N ALA A 17 -9.50 1.52 13.23
CA ALA A 17 -9.44 2.83 12.61
C ALA A 17 -8.81 2.73 11.21
N LEU A 18 -9.42 3.41 10.25
CA LEU A 18 -8.88 3.56 8.90
C LEU A 18 -8.10 4.87 8.80
N TYR A 19 -6.81 4.76 8.49
CA TYR A 19 -5.95 5.90 8.20
C TYR A 19 -5.67 5.98 6.71
N VAL A 20 -5.67 7.20 6.15
CA VAL A 20 -5.50 7.42 4.72
C VAL A 20 -4.51 8.54 4.39
N SER A 21 -3.84 8.42 3.25
CA SER A 21 -2.85 9.40 2.78
C SER A 21 -3.46 10.77 2.45
N THR A 22 -4.75 10.80 2.09
CA THR A 22 -5.47 12.03 1.71
C THR A 22 -6.98 11.80 1.82
N ARG A 23 -7.72 12.87 2.12
CA ARG A 23 -9.20 12.91 2.07
C ARG A 23 -9.72 13.74 0.89
N ARG A 24 -8.82 14.31 0.09
CA ARG A 24 -9.16 15.31 -0.94
C ARG A 24 -9.42 14.66 -2.30
N SER A 25 -8.65 13.64 -2.65
CA SER A 25 -8.80 12.82 -3.86
C SER A 25 -9.51 11.51 -3.56
N GLU A 26 -10.01 10.82 -4.60
CA GLU A 26 -10.56 9.46 -4.49
C GLU A 26 -11.69 9.33 -3.46
N ARG A 27 -12.52 10.37 -3.29
CA ARG A 27 -13.56 10.43 -2.24
C ARG A 27 -14.58 9.29 -2.35
N PHE A 28 -14.90 8.87 -3.58
CA PHE A 28 -15.77 7.73 -3.82
C PHE A 28 -15.12 6.41 -3.38
N VAL A 29 -13.84 6.20 -3.68
CA VAL A 29 -13.07 5.03 -3.24
C VAL A 29 -12.97 5.00 -1.71
N LEU A 30 -12.64 6.13 -1.09
CA LEU A 30 -12.60 6.24 0.37
C LEU A 30 -13.94 5.89 1.02
N LYS A 31 -15.05 6.42 0.49
CA LYS A 31 -16.40 6.09 0.95
C LYS A 31 -16.70 4.60 0.84
N ASN A 32 -16.23 3.94 -0.22
CA ASN A 32 -16.40 2.49 -0.38
C ASN A 32 -15.55 1.70 0.62
N TRP A 33 -14.33 2.15 0.94
CA TRP A 33 -13.51 1.53 1.99
C TRP A 33 -14.16 1.66 3.37
N GLU A 34 -14.68 2.84 3.72
CA GLU A 34 -15.42 3.05 4.97
C GLU A 34 -16.61 2.09 5.06
N ARG A 35 -17.41 1.97 3.99
CA ARG A 35 -18.54 1.03 3.92
C ARG A 35 -18.11 -0.43 4.05
N PHE A 36 -17.06 -0.83 3.34
CA PHE A 36 -16.54 -2.20 3.37
C PHE A 36 -16.13 -2.60 4.80
N TYR A 37 -15.58 -1.67 5.57
CA TYR A 37 -15.20 -1.92 6.96
C TYR A 37 -16.28 -1.62 8.00
N GLY A 38 -17.50 -1.26 7.58
CA GLY A 38 -18.58 -0.91 8.50
C GLY A 38 -18.29 0.35 9.33
N LEU A 39 -17.46 1.26 8.82
CA LEU A 39 -17.09 2.49 9.51
C LEU A 39 -18.12 3.59 9.28
N GLU A 40 -18.25 4.49 10.26
CA GLU A 40 -19.04 5.69 10.09
C GLU A 40 -18.53 6.53 8.92
N LYS A 41 -19.45 7.22 8.23
CA LYS A 41 -19.12 8.04 7.07
C LYS A 41 -18.19 9.19 7.48
N LYS A 42 -17.08 9.37 6.74
CA LYS A 42 -16.03 10.38 7.02
C LYS A 42 -15.27 10.15 8.33
N SER A 43 -15.28 8.94 8.88
CA SER A 43 -14.48 8.59 10.07
C SER A 43 -13.02 8.30 9.75
N ALA A 44 -12.67 8.10 8.46
CA ALA A 44 -11.28 7.87 8.08
C ALA A 44 -10.36 9.03 8.51
N GLN A 45 -9.30 8.67 9.23
CA GLN A 45 -8.31 9.61 9.76
C GLN A 45 -7.22 9.86 8.72
N LEU A 46 -6.58 11.02 8.77
CA LEU A 46 -5.41 11.26 7.93
C LEU A 46 -4.18 10.60 8.55
N LEU A 47 -3.36 10.00 7.69
CA LEU A 47 -1.98 9.70 8.01
C LEU A 47 -1.29 11.01 8.42
N PRO A 48 -0.62 11.05 9.59
CA PRO A 48 0.06 12.26 10.02
C PRO A 48 1.16 12.61 9.02
N TYR A 49 1.38 13.93 8.85
CA TYR A 49 2.50 14.42 8.06
C TYR A 49 3.82 14.27 8.81
N LYS A 50 3.80 14.51 10.12
CA LYS A 50 4.91 14.26 11.04
C LYS A 50 4.34 13.64 12.32
N GLY A 51 5.10 12.74 12.93
CA GLY A 51 4.79 12.16 14.23
C GLY A 51 4.83 10.63 14.21
N ALA A 52 4.92 10.06 15.40
CA ALA A 52 4.94 8.62 15.59
C ALA A 52 3.85 8.20 16.57
N LYS A 53 3.34 6.99 16.39
CA LYS A 53 2.50 6.30 17.37
C LYS A 53 3.07 4.92 17.55
N LYS A 54 3.23 4.51 18.81
CA LYS A 54 3.69 3.18 19.18
C LYS A 54 2.57 2.48 19.92
N ASP A 55 2.16 1.34 19.40
CA ASP A 55 1.38 0.32 20.08
C ASP A 55 2.27 -0.93 20.27
N VAL A 56 1.87 -1.85 21.15
CA VAL A 56 2.68 -3.02 21.55
C VAL A 56 3.10 -3.87 20.35
N ASN A 57 2.27 -3.95 19.31
CA ASN A 57 2.51 -4.76 18.11
C ASN A 57 2.56 -3.97 16.80
N ASP A 58 2.12 -2.70 16.81
CA ASP A 58 2.05 -1.86 15.63
C ASP A 58 2.75 -0.53 15.91
N PHE A 59 3.69 -0.16 15.06
CA PHE A 59 4.35 1.14 15.13
C PHE A 59 4.14 1.86 13.81
N TYR A 60 3.89 3.17 13.86
CA TYR A 60 4.12 3.99 12.70
C TYR A 60 4.88 5.26 13.05
N SER A 61 5.74 5.69 12.14
CA SER A 61 6.42 6.97 12.17
C SER A 61 6.31 7.62 10.80
N CYS A 62 5.75 8.82 10.78
CA CYS A 62 5.61 9.62 9.58
C CYS A 62 6.53 10.83 9.64
N GLY A 63 7.13 11.13 8.50
CA GLY A 63 7.82 12.37 8.17
C GLY A 63 7.29 12.95 6.87
N ALA A 64 7.89 14.08 6.46
CA ALA A 64 7.53 14.77 5.23
C ALA A 64 7.64 13.83 4.01
N ASP A 65 8.68 13.02 3.98
CA ASP A 65 9.04 12.17 2.85
C ASP A 65 8.27 10.86 2.77
N GLY A 66 7.67 10.42 3.88
CA GLY A 66 7.00 9.13 3.93
C GLY A 66 6.56 8.71 5.33
N CYS A 67 6.06 7.49 5.43
CA CYS A 67 5.73 6.85 6.68
C CYS A 67 6.31 5.43 6.71
N ARG A 68 6.86 5.05 7.85
CA ARG A 68 7.28 3.68 8.16
C ARG A 68 6.26 3.06 9.09
N PHE A 69 5.91 1.80 8.85
CA PHE A 69 5.03 1.00 9.68
C PHE A 69 5.70 -0.32 10.02
N THR A 70 5.48 -0.81 11.23
CA THR A 70 5.76 -2.20 11.60
C THR A 70 4.44 -2.84 11.96
N ILE A 71 4.04 -3.89 11.24
CA ILE A 71 2.78 -4.62 11.47
C ILE A 71 3.14 -6.10 11.51
N ASN A 72 2.86 -6.78 12.63
CA ASN A 72 3.18 -8.20 12.84
C ASN A 72 4.64 -8.56 12.44
N GLY A 73 5.60 -7.70 12.78
CA GLY A 73 7.02 -7.89 12.46
C GLY A 73 7.45 -7.47 11.06
N GLN A 74 6.50 -7.18 10.15
CA GLN A 74 6.81 -6.73 8.79
C GLN A 74 6.95 -5.22 8.72
N ASN A 75 8.01 -4.77 8.06
CA ASN A 75 8.30 -3.35 7.83
C ASN A 75 7.67 -2.90 6.51
N ILE A 76 6.74 -1.96 6.60
CA ILE A 76 6.06 -1.38 5.45
C ILE A 76 6.48 0.08 5.33
N SER A 77 6.92 0.49 4.15
CA SER A 77 7.25 1.87 3.82
C SER A 77 6.24 2.46 2.85
N PHE A 78 5.68 3.62 3.22
CA PHE A 78 4.88 4.46 2.34
C PHE A 78 5.68 5.70 1.95
N ILE A 79 6.08 5.78 0.69
CA ILE A 79 7.02 6.77 0.16
C ILE A 79 6.25 7.87 -0.58
N ARG A 80 6.33 9.10 -0.06
CA ARG A 80 5.81 10.31 -0.73
C ARG A 80 6.89 10.96 -1.60
N ASN A 81 8.14 10.97 -1.12
CA ASN A 81 9.27 11.58 -1.79
C ASN A 81 10.22 10.51 -2.34
N PRO A 82 10.52 10.47 -3.65
CA PRO A 82 11.40 9.45 -4.22
C PRO A 82 12.84 9.46 -3.67
N TYR A 83 13.30 10.56 -3.05
CA TYR A 83 14.68 10.63 -2.53
C TYR A 83 14.96 9.64 -1.38
N ILE A 84 13.94 9.13 -0.69
CA ILE A 84 14.14 8.14 0.39
C ILE A 84 14.14 6.70 -0.12
N GLN A 85 13.99 6.44 -1.43
CA GLN A 85 13.85 5.08 -1.95
C GLN A 85 15.02 4.17 -1.57
N ASN A 86 16.27 4.67 -1.59
CA ASN A 86 17.43 3.89 -1.20
C ASN A 86 17.38 3.43 0.27
N ASP A 87 17.04 4.36 1.17
CA ASP A 87 16.99 4.10 2.61
C ASP A 87 15.86 3.13 2.95
N GLU A 88 14.69 3.34 2.34
CA GLU A 88 13.54 2.46 2.51
C GLU A 88 13.78 1.08 1.90
N CYS A 89 14.55 1.00 0.83
CA CYS A 89 14.89 -0.25 0.17
C CYS A 89 15.75 -1.18 1.04
N GLY A 90 16.58 -0.63 1.92
CA GLY A 90 17.36 -1.41 2.91
C GLY A 90 16.58 -1.79 4.16
N TRP A 91 15.50 -1.07 4.47
CA TRP A 91 14.74 -1.25 5.71
C TRP A 91 13.45 -2.07 5.52
N ALA A 92 12.68 -1.77 4.47
CA ALA A 92 11.33 -2.27 4.29
C ALA A 92 11.29 -3.70 3.73
N ASP A 93 10.26 -4.43 4.15
CA ASP A 93 9.85 -5.71 3.55
C ASP A 93 8.81 -5.46 2.44
N VAL A 94 8.02 -4.39 2.58
CA VAL A 94 7.03 -3.90 1.61
C VAL A 94 7.23 -2.40 1.35
N MET A 95 7.45 -1.99 0.11
CA MET A 95 7.51 -0.58 -0.30
C MET A 95 6.30 -0.20 -1.13
N ILE A 96 5.71 0.95 -0.82
CA ILE A 96 4.59 1.53 -1.54
C ILE A 96 4.96 2.97 -1.85
N SER A 97 5.12 3.33 -3.13
CA SER A 97 5.59 4.67 -3.51
C SER A 97 4.60 5.42 -4.38
N THR A 98 4.27 6.64 -3.99
CA THR A 98 3.42 7.56 -4.77
C THR A 98 4.03 7.98 -6.11
N LYS A 99 5.34 7.74 -6.30
CA LYS A 99 6.11 8.04 -7.51
C LYS A 99 6.71 6.73 -8.06
N PRO A 100 7.15 6.68 -9.32
CA PRO A 100 7.91 5.54 -9.82
C PRO A 100 9.04 5.17 -8.88
N VAL A 101 9.16 3.87 -8.59
CA VAL A 101 10.37 3.35 -7.96
C VAL A 101 11.41 3.15 -9.05
N GLU A 102 12.65 3.56 -8.78
CA GLU A 102 13.74 3.39 -9.73
C GLU A 102 13.88 1.92 -10.12
N ARG A 103 14.14 1.69 -11.42
CA ARG A 103 14.17 0.34 -12.00
C ARG A 103 15.19 -0.55 -11.31
N MET A 104 16.26 0.00 -10.75
CA MET A 104 17.29 -0.78 -10.04
C MET A 104 16.73 -1.46 -8.79
N TYR A 105 15.88 -0.80 -8.00
CA TYR A 105 15.31 -1.40 -6.78
C TYR A 105 14.31 -2.53 -7.09
N LYS A 106 13.71 -2.54 -8.28
CA LYS A 106 12.85 -3.64 -8.74
C LYS A 106 13.62 -4.84 -9.31
N ARG A 107 14.96 -4.77 -9.39
CA ARG A 107 15.78 -5.92 -9.81
C ARG A 107 15.95 -6.88 -8.64
N LYS A 108 16.04 -8.18 -8.95
CA LYS A 108 16.27 -9.23 -7.96
C LYS A 108 17.54 -8.92 -7.16
N ASN A 109 17.48 -9.08 -5.83
CA ASN A 109 18.57 -8.88 -4.87
C ASN A 109 19.14 -7.45 -4.74
N HIS A 110 18.54 -6.43 -5.38
CA HIS A 110 18.95 -5.03 -5.18
C HIS A 110 18.23 -4.35 -4.02
N CYS A 111 17.13 -4.94 -3.56
CA CYS A 111 16.30 -4.39 -2.52
C CYS A 111 15.91 -5.45 -1.51
N LYS A 112 15.88 -5.09 -0.23
CA LYS A 112 15.34 -5.96 0.82
C LYS A 112 13.85 -6.19 0.59
N ALA A 113 13.13 -5.13 0.20
CA ALA A 113 11.70 -5.19 -0.04
C ALA A 113 11.36 -6.22 -1.12
N GLN A 114 10.59 -7.23 -0.74
CA GLN A 114 10.14 -8.29 -1.64
C GLN A 114 8.91 -7.85 -2.44
N ILE A 115 8.16 -6.88 -1.90
CA ILE A 115 6.97 -6.33 -2.52
C ILE A 115 7.20 -4.83 -2.71
N ILE A 116 7.16 -4.39 -3.96
CA ILE A 116 7.32 -2.98 -4.34
C ILE A 116 6.14 -2.60 -5.22
N ILE A 117 5.30 -1.68 -4.76
CA ILE A 117 4.13 -1.20 -5.49
C ILE A 117 4.27 0.30 -5.74
N ASP A 118 4.33 0.68 -7.01
CA ASP A 118 4.27 2.07 -7.47
C ASP A 118 3.11 2.31 -8.43
N LYS A 119 3.02 3.54 -8.96
CA LYS A 119 1.95 3.94 -9.87
C LYS A 119 1.81 3.04 -11.10
N PHE A 120 2.90 2.47 -11.60
CA PHE A 120 2.84 1.62 -12.78
C PHE A 120 2.32 0.22 -12.45
N ASP A 121 2.51 -0.26 -11.22
CA ASP A 121 1.89 -1.51 -10.76
C ASP A 121 0.36 -1.35 -10.69
N SER A 122 -0.14 -0.23 -10.18
CA SER A 122 -1.58 0.05 -10.17
C SER A 122 -2.16 0.29 -11.56
N TRP A 123 -1.41 0.90 -12.48
CA TRP A 123 -1.83 1.01 -13.88
C TRP A 123 -2.00 -0.36 -14.56
N ARG A 124 -1.09 -1.32 -14.29
CA ARG A 124 -1.13 -2.66 -14.91
C ARG A 124 -2.10 -3.62 -14.24
N ASN A 125 -2.24 -3.53 -12.92
CA ASN A 125 -2.93 -4.55 -12.12
C ASN A 125 -4.17 -4.02 -11.38
N GLY A 126 -4.44 -2.71 -11.44
CA GLY A 126 -5.56 -2.06 -10.77
C GLY A 126 -5.31 -1.78 -9.29
N ALA A 127 -6.40 -1.74 -8.51
CA ALA A 127 -6.31 -1.53 -7.07
C ALA A 127 -5.57 -2.70 -6.40
N HIS A 128 -4.86 -2.43 -5.31
CA HIS A 128 -4.15 -3.46 -4.54
C HIS A 128 -4.63 -3.47 -3.09
N ALA A 129 -4.66 -4.67 -2.51
CA ALA A 129 -4.82 -4.88 -1.08
C ALA A 129 -3.66 -5.72 -0.57
N ILE A 130 -3.19 -5.37 0.62
CA ILE A 130 -2.07 -6.05 1.29
C ILE A 130 -2.59 -6.43 2.67
N TRP A 131 -2.49 -7.71 3.00
CA TRP A 131 -2.82 -8.26 4.30
C TRP A 131 -1.55 -8.80 4.93
N ILE A 132 -1.37 -8.48 6.22
CA ILE A 132 -0.26 -8.99 7.01
C ILE A 132 -0.86 -9.96 8.03
N GLY A 133 -0.54 -11.24 7.90
CA GLY A 133 -0.93 -12.30 8.83
C GLY A 133 -0.26 -12.13 10.18
N ARG A 134 -0.83 -12.71 11.24
CA ARG A 134 -0.27 -12.62 12.60
C ARG A 134 1.09 -13.31 12.73
N ASP A 135 1.38 -14.23 11.84
CA ASP A 135 2.65 -14.94 11.66
C ASP A 135 3.67 -14.16 10.82
N GLY A 136 3.34 -12.94 10.40
CA GLY A 136 4.19 -12.11 9.53
C GLY A 136 4.07 -12.44 8.04
N SER A 137 3.20 -13.37 7.65
CA SER A 137 2.95 -13.65 6.23
C SER A 137 2.37 -12.40 5.53
N VAL A 138 2.79 -12.17 4.29
CA VAL A 138 2.31 -11.03 3.49
C VAL A 138 1.57 -11.55 2.27
N MET A 139 0.29 -11.22 2.17
CA MET A 139 -0.55 -11.54 1.02
C MET A 139 -0.88 -10.25 0.28
N VAL A 140 -0.72 -10.28 -1.05
CA VAL A 140 -1.07 -9.16 -1.93
C VAL A 140 -2.10 -9.67 -2.93
N GLU A 141 -3.21 -8.96 -3.06
CA GLU A 141 -4.17 -9.17 -4.14
C GLU A 141 -4.31 -7.89 -4.95
N ASN A 142 -4.62 -8.07 -6.23
CA ASN A 142 -4.93 -6.98 -7.15
C ASN A 142 -6.06 -7.37 -8.08
N VAL A 143 -6.67 -6.37 -8.71
CA VAL A 143 -7.83 -6.55 -9.59
C VAL A 143 -7.51 -7.50 -10.74
N ALA A 144 -6.34 -7.37 -11.38
CA ALA A 144 -5.97 -8.20 -12.52
C ALA A 144 -5.96 -9.70 -12.17
N GLU A 145 -5.54 -10.08 -10.96
CA GLU A 145 -5.51 -11.48 -10.52
C GLU A 145 -6.90 -12.00 -10.10
N THR A 146 -7.79 -11.14 -9.60
CA THR A 146 -9.12 -11.55 -9.13
C THR A 146 -10.20 -11.57 -10.21
N THR A 147 -10.04 -10.79 -11.29
CA THR A 147 -11.16 -10.50 -12.21
C THR A 147 -11.44 -11.60 -13.25
N SER A 148 -10.68 -12.70 -13.25
CA SER A 148 -10.72 -13.74 -14.30
C SER A 148 -10.47 -13.19 -15.71
N ASN A 149 -10.37 -14.06 -16.72
CA ASN A 149 -10.12 -13.67 -18.12
C ASN A 149 -11.37 -13.07 -18.79
N ARG A 150 -12.01 -12.08 -18.16
CA ARG A 150 -13.20 -11.44 -18.72
C ARG A 150 -12.81 -10.60 -19.94
N PRO A 151 -13.46 -10.76 -21.11
CA PRO A 151 -13.11 -10.05 -22.34
C PRO A 151 -13.18 -8.52 -22.25
N TRP A 152 -13.98 -7.99 -21.32
CA TRP A 152 -14.14 -6.56 -21.08
C TRP A 152 -13.27 -6.03 -19.92
N SER A 153 -12.37 -6.85 -19.37
CA SER A 153 -11.44 -6.39 -18.34
C SER A 153 -10.44 -5.40 -18.93
N ALA A 154 -10.27 -4.25 -18.28
CA ALA A 154 -9.21 -3.29 -18.62
C ALA A 154 -7.80 -3.82 -18.28
N TYR A 155 -7.71 -4.95 -17.57
CA TYR A 155 -6.47 -5.60 -17.19
C TYR A 155 -6.35 -6.93 -17.94
N PRO A 156 -5.37 -7.07 -18.85
CA PRO A 156 -5.20 -8.28 -19.62
C PRO A 156 -4.77 -9.47 -18.72
N PRO A 157 -5.14 -10.71 -19.08
CA PRO A 157 -4.66 -11.91 -18.39
C PRO A 157 -3.13 -11.93 -18.33
N LYS A 158 -2.56 -12.31 -17.18
CA LYS A 158 -1.13 -12.65 -17.16
C LYS A 158 -0.92 -13.92 -17.99
N PRO A 159 0.09 -13.97 -18.88
CA PRO A 159 0.42 -15.20 -19.58
C PRO A 159 0.72 -16.29 -18.55
N LYS A 160 0.18 -17.50 -18.76
CA LYS A 160 0.48 -18.65 -17.90
C LYS A 160 1.99 -18.90 -17.97
N LYS A 161 2.66 -18.90 -16.82
CA LYS A 161 4.04 -19.36 -16.74
C LYS A 161 4.01 -20.88 -16.93
N HIS A 162 4.55 -21.35 -18.05
CA HIS A 162 4.84 -22.76 -18.31
C HIS A 162 6.19 -23.13 -17.70
#